data_AF-A0A6G8G3K2-F1
#
_entry.id   AF-A0A6G8G3K2-F1
#
_cell.length_a   1.000
_cell.length_b   1.000
_cell.length_c   1.000
_cell.angle_alpha   90.00
_cell.angle_beta   90.00
_cell.angle_gamma   90.00
#
_symmetry.space_group_name_H-M   'P 1'
#
loop_
_entity.id
_entity.type
_entity.pdbx_description
1 polymer ?
#
loop_
_entity_poly.entity_id
_entity_poly.type
_entity_poly.pdbx_seq_one_letter_code
_entity_poly.pdbx_strand_id
1 'polypeptide(L)'
;MDLHEGFALNQALSAFALAALELLDRESPDYALDVVSVIEATLDDPRPVLMAQQFEARGEAVAAMKADGMEYEERMDALEDVTWPKPLAELLEQSLRTYRQRHPWVDPRDLSPKSVVRELFERAMTFGDFVAHHKLARAEGVVLRYLTDAYRALRSTVPTSARTEELDDLVEWLGEVVRGTDSSLLDEWEALANPSDAADPEVRPTTEGRALSANPRALRVMVRQSMFRRVELLSLGRYEALAAIDGGLSAEQWQDAAAGYLAEYRQFSTGPAARGPALFTVEEGDGLWHVTQVLDDEDGDHDWRLTAELDLAATDEAGEPALVVTGLAPLT
;
A
#
# COMPACT_ATOMS: atom_id res chain seq x y z
N MET A 1 -7.10 16.96 33.33
CA MET A 1 -5.78 17.46 32.88
C MET A 1 -5.14 16.22 32.26
N ASP A 2 -5.60 15.83 31.07
CA ASP A 2 -5.37 14.51 30.47
C ASP A 2 -4.61 14.67 29.16
N LEU A 3 -3.29 14.84 29.27
CA LEU A 3 -2.44 15.14 28.12
C LEU A 3 -1.11 14.37 28.14
N HIS A 4 -1.01 13.23 28.82
CA HIS A 4 0.28 12.53 28.95
C HIS A 4 0.28 10.99 28.91
N GLU A 5 -0.86 10.28 28.88
CA GLU A 5 -0.82 8.81 28.83
C GLU A 5 -0.41 8.27 27.45
N GLY A 6 -0.92 8.84 26.35
CA GLY A 6 -0.55 8.41 24.98
C GLY A 6 0.91 8.67 24.60
N PHE A 7 1.53 9.72 25.15
CA PHE A 7 2.93 10.07 24.83
C PHE A 7 3.95 9.16 25.55
N ALA A 8 3.58 8.61 26.72
CA ALA A 8 4.43 7.70 27.49
C ALA A 8 4.38 6.25 26.96
N LEU A 9 3.21 5.77 26.51
CA LEU A 9 3.07 4.48 25.83
C LEU A 9 3.89 4.44 24.53
N ASN A 10 3.84 5.52 23.76
CA ASN A 10 4.55 5.61 22.49
C ASN A 10 6.08 5.49 22.67
N GLN A 11 6.66 6.02 23.77
CA GLN A 11 8.09 5.89 24.02
C GLN A 11 8.55 4.44 24.32
N ALA A 12 7.76 3.68 25.09
CA ALA A 12 8.14 2.33 25.50
C ALA A 12 8.16 1.35 24.32
N LEU A 13 7.13 1.43 23.45
CA LEU A 13 7.08 0.64 22.23
C LEU A 13 8.02 1.17 21.13
N SER A 14 8.31 2.47 21.07
CA SER A 14 9.32 3.00 20.16
C SER A 14 10.70 2.38 20.42
N ALA A 15 11.10 2.22 21.68
CA ALA A 15 12.35 1.56 22.04
C ALA A 15 12.34 0.05 21.69
N PHE A 16 11.19 -0.61 21.86
CA PHE A 16 11.01 -1.99 21.41
C PHE A 16 11.11 -2.12 19.89
N ALA A 17 10.47 -1.23 19.12
CA ALA A 17 10.53 -1.21 17.67
C ALA A 17 11.97 -1.16 17.19
N LEU A 18 12.79 -0.25 17.74
CA LEU A 18 14.23 -0.18 17.43
C LEU A 18 14.95 -1.52 17.60
N ALA A 19 14.71 -2.21 18.71
CA ALA A 19 15.30 -3.53 18.96
C ALA A 19 14.76 -4.61 18.00
N ALA A 20 13.48 -4.52 17.61
CA ALA A 20 12.88 -5.45 16.66
C ALA A 20 13.42 -5.26 15.23
N LEU A 21 13.70 -4.01 14.83
CA LEU A 21 14.31 -3.70 13.53
C LEU A 21 15.69 -4.38 13.36
N GLU A 22 16.45 -4.56 14.44
CA GLU A 22 17.75 -5.24 14.41
C GLU A 22 17.64 -6.75 14.09
N LEU A 23 16.44 -7.33 14.20
CA LEU A 23 16.19 -8.75 13.94
C LEU A 23 15.80 -9.01 12.48
N LEU A 24 15.50 -7.97 11.70
CA LEU A 24 15.07 -8.09 10.32
C LEU A 24 16.24 -8.41 9.39
N ASP A 25 15.99 -9.25 8.40
CA ASP A 25 16.95 -9.53 7.33
C ASP A 25 16.93 -8.40 6.29
N ARG A 26 18.04 -7.66 6.21
CA ARG A 26 18.20 -6.52 5.30
C ARG A 26 18.34 -6.92 3.84
N GLU A 27 18.69 -8.18 3.56
CA GLU A 27 18.79 -8.70 2.20
C GLU A 27 17.45 -9.25 1.70
N SER A 28 16.45 -9.36 2.58
CA SER A 28 15.10 -9.76 2.20
C SER A 28 14.46 -8.73 1.25
N PRO A 29 13.81 -9.18 0.17
CA PRO A 29 13.03 -8.30 -0.70
C PRO A 29 11.84 -7.65 0.03
N ASP A 30 11.39 -8.22 1.15
CA ASP A 30 10.30 -7.67 1.96
C ASP A 30 10.79 -6.70 3.06
N TYR A 31 12.10 -6.44 3.16
CA TYR A 31 12.69 -5.70 4.27
C TYR A 31 12.00 -4.35 4.53
N ALA A 32 11.73 -3.56 3.48
CA ALA A 32 11.06 -2.27 3.64
C ALA A 32 9.64 -2.42 4.24
N LEU A 33 8.89 -3.43 3.81
CA LEU A 33 7.54 -3.73 4.31
C LEU A 33 7.56 -4.35 5.71
N ASP A 34 8.61 -5.10 6.04
CA ASP A 34 8.82 -5.63 7.38
C ASP A 34 9.13 -4.50 8.38
N VAL A 35 9.94 -3.51 7.98
CA VAL A 35 10.14 -2.28 8.78
C VAL A 35 8.81 -1.56 9.02
N VAL A 36 7.97 -1.41 7.97
CA VAL A 36 6.62 -0.85 8.11
C VAL A 36 5.79 -1.67 9.10
N SER A 37 5.80 -3.00 8.98
CA SER A 37 5.05 -3.92 9.86
C SER A 37 5.47 -3.79 11.33
N VAL A 38 6.78 -3.63 11.60
CA VAL A 38 7.29 -3.35 12.96
C VAL A 38 6.70 -2.05 13.51
N ILE A 39 6.68 -0.98 12.71
CA ILE A 39 6.14 0.32 13.14
C ILE A 39 4.63 0.24 13.33
N GLU A 40 3.88 -0.33 12.38
CA GLU A 40 2.43 -0.50 12.48
C GLU A 40 2.03 -1.28 13.74
N ALA A 41 2.83 -2.26 14.14
CA ALA A 41 2.60 -3.05 15.35
C ALA A 41 2.63 -2.24 16.65
N THR A 42 3.25 -1.04 16.62
CA THR A 42 3.36 -0.13 17.77
C THR A 42 2.33 1.00 17.79
N LEU A 43 1.53 1.13 16.74
CA LEU A 43 0.52 2.19 16.63
C LEU A 43 -0.82 1.75 17.22
N ASP A 44 -1.69 2.72 17.49
CA ASP A 44 -3.07 2.45 17.87
C ASP A 44 -3.83 1.70 16.76
N ASP A 45 -4.84 0.92 17.14
CA ASP A 45 -5.68 0.20 16.17
C ASP A 45 -6.65 1.14 15.44
N PRO A 46 -6.61 1.23 14.09
CA PRO A 46 -7.68 1.82 13.31
C PRO A 46 -8.83 0.81 13.23
N ARG A 47 -9.58 0.65 14.33
CA ARG A 47 -10.59 -0.41 14.50
C ARG A 47 -11.53 -0.60 13.31
N PRO A 48 -12.09 0.44 12.65
CA PRO A 48 -12.92 0.25 11.46
C PRO A 48 -12.21 -0.51 10.32
N VAL A 49 -10.93 -0.23 10.09
CA VAL A 49 -10.11 -0.89 9.06
C VAL A 49 -9.87 -2.35 9.43
N LEU A 50 -9.42 -2.62 10.65
CA LEU A 50 -9.12 -3.99 11.10
C LEU A 50 -10.36 -4.89 11.09
N MET A 51 -11.53 -4.33 11.40
CA MET A 51 -12.80 -5.06 11.33
C MET A 51 -13.23 -5.35 9.88
N ALA A 52 -12.99 -4.41 8.94
CA ALA A 52 -13.25 -4.62 7.52
C ALA A 52 -12.35 -5.74 6.96
N GLN A 53 -11.05 -5.66 7.22
CA GLN A 53 -10.08 -6.69 6.83
C GLN A 53 -10.43 -8.07 7.42
N GLN A 54 -10.79 -8.13 8.70
CA GLN A 54 -11.22 -9.39 9.31
C GLN A 54 -12.49 -9.95 8.66
N PHE A 55 -13.45 -9.09 8.32
CA PHE A 55 -14.68 -9.52 7.65
C PHE A 55 -14.37 -10.14 6.28
N GLU A 56 -13.48 -9.53 5.51
CA GLU A 56 -13.03 -10.03 4.21
C GLU A 56 -12.27 -11.36 4.35
N ALA A 57 -11.28 -11.43 5.25
CA ALA A 57 -10.51 -12.64 5.52
C ALA A 57 -11.41 -13.81 5.97
N ARG A 58 -12.44 -13.54 6.78
CA ARG A 58 -13.46 -14.55 7.13
C ARG A 58 -14.28 -14.98 5.92
N GLY A 59 -14.63 -14.05 5.03
CA GLY A 59 -15.33 -14.35 3.78
C GLY A 59 -14.52 -15.27 2.87
N GLU A 60 -13.24 -14.97 2.69
CA GLU A 60 -12.29 -15.78 1.91
C GLU A 60 -12.09 -17.17 2.54
N ALA A 61 -11.89 -17.24 3.86
CA ALA A 61 -11.77 -18.50 4.59
C ALA A 61 -13.01 -19.37 4.44
N VAL A 62 -14.23 -18.81 4.57
CA VAL A 62 -15.48 -19.53 4.32
C VAL A 62 -15.55 -20.08 2.90
N ALA A 63 -15.14 -19.29 1.91
CA ALA A 63 -15.17 -19.71 0.51
C ALA A 63 -14.19 -20.87 0.24
N ALA A 64 -12.96 -20.77 0.75
CA ALA A 64 -11.95 -21.82 0.65
C ALA A 64 -12.41 -23.11 1.35
N MET A 65 -12.85 -23.03 2.61
CA MET A 65 -13.31 -24.20 3.36
C MET A 65 -14.53 -24.88 2.70
N LYS A 66 -15.41 -24.11 2.04
CA LYS A 66 -16.51 -24.68 1.24
C LYS A 66 -16.00 -25.41 0.00
N ALA A 67 -14.99 -24.87 -0.68
CA ALA A 67 -14.37 -25.52 -1.83
C ALA A 67 -13.69 -26.84 -1.44
N ASP A 68 -13.12 -26.89 -0.24
CA ASP A 68 -12.48 -28.08 0.34
C ASP A 68 -13.48 -29.10 0.92
N GLY A 69 -14.78 -28.79 0.91
CA GLY A 69 -15.83 -29.68 1.39
C GLY A 69 -15.93 -29.80 2.91
N MET A 70 -15.43 -28.82 3.66
CA MET A 70 -15.43 -28.83 5.12
C MET A 70 -16.85 -28.72 5.70
N GLU A 71 -17.12 -29.53 6.72
CA GLU A 71 -18.40 -29.57 7.42
C GLU A 71 -18.72 -28.23 8.12
N TYR A 72 -20.01 -27.93 8.29
CA TYR A 72 -20.42 -26.62 8.82
C TYR A 72 -19.86 -26.33 10.23
N GLU A 73 -19.91 -27.30 11.14
CA GLU A 73 -19.43 -27.13 12.52
C GLU A 73 -17.93 -26.87 12.56
N GLU A 74 -17.15 -27.66 11.82
CA GLU A 74 -15.69 -27.48 11.69
C GLU A 74 -15.31 -26.12 11.09
N ARG A 75 -16.10 -25.62 10.12
CA ARG A 75 -15.93 -24.25 9.59
C ARG A 75 -16.19 -23.20 10.65
N MET A 76 -17.22 -23.35 11.46
CA MET A 76 -17.55 -22.36 12.50
C MET A 76 -16.43 -22.25 13.54
N ASP A 77 -15.89 -23.39 13.96
CA ASP A 77 -14.75 -23.45 14.89
C ASP A 77 -13.51 -22.80 14.28
N ALA A 78 -13.15 -23.17 13.04
CA ALA A 78 -11.98 -22.61 12.35
C ALA A 78 -12.09 -21.09 12.11
N LEU A 79 -13.31 -20.55 11.95
CA LEU A 79 -13.55 -19.12 11.77
C LEU A 79 -13.37 -18.29 13.04
N GLU A 80 -13.31 -18.89 14.23
CA GLU A 80 -13.03 -18.14 15.47
C GLU A 80 -11.60 -17.60 15.47
N ASP A 81 -10.67 -18.33 14.87
CA ASP A 81 -9.25 -17.98 14.80
C ASP A 81 -8.91 -16.99 13.67
N VAL A 82 -9.85 -16.75 12.74
CA VAL A 82 -9.61 -15.85 11.60
C VAL A 82 -9.68 -14.39 12.03
N THR A 83 -8.53 -13.72 11.96
CA THR A 83 -8.37 -12.28 12.23
C THR A 83 -8.04 -11.49 10.96
N TRP A 84 -7.74 -10.19 11.12
CA TRP A 84 -7.05 -9.41 10.09
C TRP A 84 -5.60 -9.90 9.89
N PRO A 85 -4.92 -9.52 8.79
CA PRO A 85 -3.52 -9.86 8.56
C PRO A 85 -2.57 -9.28 9.62
N LYS A 86 -1.65 -10.11 10.12
CA LYS A 86 -0.71 -9.77 11.19
C LYS A 86 0.73 -10.13 10.79
N PRO A 87 1.35 -9.36 9.88
CA PRO A 87 2.72 -9.60 9.47
C PRO A 87 3.66 -9.60 10.68
N LEU A 88 4.65 -10.49 10.67
CA LEU A 88 5.65 -10.65 11.72
C LEU A 88 5.11 -10.95 13.13
N ALA A 89 3.83 -11.33 13.29
CA ALA A 89 3.23 -11.51 14.62
C ALA A 89 4.04 -12.41 15.55
N GLU A 90 4.42 -13.60 15.08
CA GLU A 90 5.19 -14.56 15.87
C GLU A 90 6.56 -13.98 16.29
N LEU A 91 7.28 -13.36 15.34
CA LEU A 91 8.57 -12.71 15.58
C LEU A 91 8.43 -11.60 16.62
N LEU A 92 7.44 -10.71 16.46
CA LEU A 92 7.25 -9.55 17.32
C LEU A 92 6.79 -9.96 18.73
N GLU A 93 5.88 -10.92 18.85
CA GLU A 93 5.42 -11.44 20.14
C GLU A 93 6.55 -12.16 20.88
N GLN A 94 7.36 -12.98 20.19
CA GLN A 94 8.53 -13.62 20.79
C GLN A 94 9.59 -12.59 21.21
N SER A 95 9.84 -11.59 20.37
CA SER A 95 10.79 -10.52 20.64
C SER A 95 10.35 -9.70 21.84
N LEU A 96 9.06 -9.36 21.93
CA LEU A 96 8.50 -8.62 23.05
C LEU A 96 8.59 -9.43 24.35
N ARG A 97 8.28 -10.73 24.32
CA ARG A 97 8.47 -11.62 25.49
C ARG A 97 9.90 -11.56 26.02
N THR A 98 10.89 -11.54 25.12
CA THR A 98 12.31 -11.45 25.49
C THR A 98 12.69 -10.06 26.00
N TYR A 99 12.26 -9.01 25.31
CA TYR A 99 12.52 -7.61 25.66
C TYR A 99 12.00 -7.27 27.07
N ARG A 100 10.79 -7.73 27.41
CA ARG A 100 10.16 -7.52 28.72
C ARG A 100 10.92 -8.08 29.90
N GLN A 101 11.82 -9.05 29.70
CA GLN A 101 12.67 -9.57 30.78
C GLN A 101 13.53 -8.47 31.39
N ARG A 102 13.91 -7.46 30.58
CA ARG A 102 14.65 -6.27 31.01
C ARG A 102 13.77 -5.01 31.12
N HIS A 103 12.57 -5.05 30.52
CA HIS A 103 11.63 -3.93 30.45
C HIS A 103 10.22 -4.34 30.92
N PRO A 104 10.03 -4.69 32.21
CA PRO A 104 8.76 -5.25 32.71
C PRO A 104 7.57 -4.30 32.70
N TRP A 105 7.79 -2.99 32.52
CA TRP A 105 6.75 -1.95 32.47
C TRP A 105 6.06 -1.82 31.12
N VAL A 106 6.61 -2.42 30.05
CA VAL A 106 5.89 -2.52 28.78
C VAL A 106 4.68 -3.42 29.02
N ASP A 107 3.49 -3.12 28.51
CA ASP A 107 2.33 -4.02 28.59
C ASP A 107 2.26 -4.85 27.29
N PRO A 108 2.03 -6.18 27.35
CA PRO A 108 2.12 -6.97 26.13
C PRO A 108 0.90 -6.76 25.24
N ARG A 109 -0.17 -6.18 25.77
CA ARG A 109 -1.39 -5.84 25.04
C ARG A 109 -1.22 -4.56 24.21
N ASP A 110 -0.17 -3.79 24.44
CA ASP A 110 0.10 -2.57 23.67
C ASP A 110 0.68 -2.90 22.28
N LEU A 111 1.26 -4.09 22.09
CA LEU A 111 1.71 -4.55 20.77
C LEU A 111 0.52 -5.11 20.00
N SER A 112 0.26 -4.56 18.82
CA SER A 112 -0.84 -4.99 17.96
C SER A 112 -0.35 -5.17 16.53
N PRO A 113 0.20 -6.33 16.15
CA PRO A 113 0.57 -6.59 14.77
C PRO A 113 -0.63 -6.42 13.84
N LYS A 114 -0.45 -5.64 12.77
CA LYS A 114 -1.48 -5.32 11.77
C LYS A 114 -0.83 -4.90 10.46
N SER A 115 -1.61 -4.86 9.39
CA SER A 115 -1.18 -4.42 8.07
C SER A 115 -2.19 -3.42 7.52
N VAL A 116 -1.85 -2.14 7.44
CA VAL A 116 -2.71 -1.12 6.83
C VAL A 116 -1.91 -0.34 5.79
N VAL A 117 -0.79 0.25 6.18
CA VAL A 117 0.16 0.85 5.22
C VAL A 117 0.76 -0.23 4.34
N ARG A 118 1.14 -1.37 4.92
CA ARG A 118 1.67 -2.50 4.16
C ARG A 118 0.67 -3.00 3.13
N GLU A 119 -0.60 -3.21 3.50
CA GLU A 119 -1.63 -3.63 2.54
C GLU A 119 -1.84 -2.58 1.44
N LEU A 120 -1.96 -1.30 1.80
CA LEU A 120 -2.12 -0.20 0.86
C LEU A 120 -1.01 -0.21 -0.20
N PHE A 121 0.24 -0.39 0.26
CA PHE A 121 1.42 -0.45 -0.61
C PHE A 121 1.47 -1.74 -1.45
N GLU A 122 1.30 -2.91 -0.83
CA GLU A 122 1.39 -4.21 -1.49
C GLU A 122 0.35 -4.38 -2.59
N ARG A 123 -0.88 -3.91 -2.35
CA ARG A 123 -1.99 -4.00 -3.31
C ARG A 123 -2.04 -2.82 -4.28
N ALA A 124 -1.05 -1.92 -4.20
CA ALA A 124 -0.94 -0.74 -5.05
C ALA A 124 -2.25 0.06 -5.11
N MET A 125 -2.94 0.20 -3.97
CA MET A 125 -4.20 0.92 -3.87
C MET A 125 -3.94 2.40 -3.60
N THR A 126 -4.73 3.26 -4.23
CA THR A 126 -4.84 4.66 -3.80
C THR A 126 -5.62 4.75 -2.48
N PHE A 127 -5.63 5.93 -1.85
CA PHE A 127 -6.47 6.14 -0.66
C PHE A 127 -7.95 5.87 -0.98
N GLY A 128 -8.43 6.40 -2.11
CA GLY A 128 -9.81 6.20 -2.57
C GLY A 128 -10.12 4.72 -2.83
N ASP A 129 -9.22 4.00 -3.50
CA ASP A 129 -9.35 2.56 -3.72
C ASP A 129 -9.45 1.79 -2.41
N PHE A 130 -8.59 2.10 -1.44
CA PHE A 130 -8.56 1.42 -0.14
C PHE A 130 -9.86 1.66 0.64
N VAL A 131 -10.35 2.90 0.64
CA VAL A 131 -11.64 3.27 1.26
C VAL A 131 -12.80 2.56 0.56
N ALA A 132 -12.82 2.53 -0.77
CA ALA A 132 -13.87 1.89 -1.54
C ALA A 132 -13.87 0.36 -1.35
N HIS A 133 -12.69 -0.26 -1.41
CA HIS A 133 -12.47 -1.70 -1.22
C HIS A 133 -13.04 -2.18 0.11
N HIS A 134 -12.58 -1.56 1.20
CA HIS A 134 -12.97 -1.90 2.56
C HIS A 134 -14.31 -1.28 3.00
N LYS A 135 -14.98 -0.54 2.10
CA LYS A 135 -16.27 0.16 2.34
C LYS A 135 -16.22 1.12 3.54
N LEU A 136 -15.16 1.90 3.62
CA LEU A 136 -14.81 2.77 4.75
C LEU A 136 -15.24 4.24 4.57
N ALA A 137 -16.18 4.55 3.68
CA ALA A 137 -16.60 5.94 3.40
C ALA A 137 -17.00 6.76 4.65
N ARG A 138 -17.46 6.10 5.73
CA ARG A 138 -17.79 6.76 7.01
C ARG A 138 -16.62 6.84 8.00
N ALA A 139 -15.47 6.29 7.62
CA ALA A 139 -14.28 6.14 8.44
C ALA A 139 -13.03 6.67 7.73
N GLU A 140 -13.17 7.44 6.64
CA GLU A 140 -12.06 8.04 5.90
C GLU A 140 -11.10 8.83 6.79
N GLY A 141 -11.62 9.68 7.67
CA GLY A 141 -10.80 10.41 8.64
C GLY A 141 -10.03 9.51 9.61
N VAL A 142 -10.54 8.30 9.91
CA VAL A 142 -9.80 7.32 10.72
C VAL A 142 -8.64 6.72 9.92
N VAL A 143 -8.85 6.44 8.63
CA VAL A 143 -7.80 5.97 7.73
C VAL A 143 -6.72 7.04 7.58
N LEU A 144 -7.09 8.28 7.23
CA LEU A 144 -6.12 9.36 7.03
C LEU A 144 -5.32 9.66 8.31
N ARG A 145 -5.99 9.69 9.47
CA ARG A 145 -5.29 9.87 10.76
C ARG A 145 -4.26 8.77 10.99
N TYR A 146 -4.63 7.52 10.75
CA TYR A 146 -3.73 6.39 10.93
C TYR A 146 -2.54 6.44 9.96
N LEU A 147 -2.76 6.72 8.67
CA LEU A 147 -1.68 6.88 7.68
C LEU A 147 -0.73 8.03 8.06
N THR A 148 -1.29 9.14 8.57
CA THR A 148 -0.51 10.28 9.06
C THR A 148 0.35 9.89 10.26
N ASP A 149 -0.20 9.14 11.22
CA ASP A 149 0.53 8.68 12.40
C ASP A 149 1.62 7.67 12.02
N ALA A 150 1.35 6.77 11.08
CA ALA A 150 2.34 5.84 10.53
C ALA A 150 3.48 6.55 9.81
N TYR A 151 3.18 7.54 8.96
CA TYR A 151 4.19 8.37 8.31
C TYR A 151 5.11 9.08 9.32
N ARG A 152 4.51 9.70 10.36
CA ARG A 152 5.27 10.36 11.42
C ARG A 152 6.15 9.36 12.17
N ALA A 153 5.62 8.19 12.55
CA ALA A 153 6.33 7.17 13.29
C ALA A 153 7.50 6.58 12.49
N LEU A 154 7.30 6.29 11.19
CA LEU A 154 8.37 5.86 10.29
C LEU A 154 9.48 6.91 10.20
N ARG A 155 9.11 8.19 10.11
CA ARG A 155 10.08 9.28 10.03
C ARG A 155 10.85 9.51 11.34
N SER A 156 10.20 9.39 12.50
CA SER A 156 10.83 9.70 13.79
C SER A 156 11.53 8.51 14.46
N THR A 157 11.06 7.30 14.22
CA THR A 157 11.49 6.11 14.97
C THR A 157 12.55 5.31 14.22
N VAL A 158 12.46 5.22 12.88
CA VAL A 158 13.40 4.40 12.10
C VAL A 158 14.76 5.10 11.97
N PRO A 159 15.85 4.50 12.50
CA PRO A 159 17.18 5.10 12.46
C PRO A 159 17.76 5.04 11.05
N THR A 160 18.65 5.98 10.71
CA THR A 160 19.30 6.04 9.39
C THR A 160 20.04 4.75 9.03
N SER A 161 20.56 4.01 10.02
CA SER A 161 21.21 2.71 9.80
C SER A 161 20.27 1.63 9.26
N ALA A 162 18.97 1.72 9.57
CA ALA A 162 17.93 0.80 9.12
C ALA A 162 17.24 1.28 7.82
N ARG A 163 17.55 2.49 7.34
CA ARG A 163 16.99 3.02 6.10
C ARG A 163 17.72 2.46 4.88
N THR A 164 16.95 1.86 3.99
CA THR A 164 17.36 1.52 2.62
C THR A 164 16.75 2.55 1.67
N GLU A 165 17.24 2.59 0.43
CA GLU A 165 16.66 3.45 -0.61
C GLU A 165 15.17 3.15 -0.84
N GLU A 166 14.81 1.86 -0.88
CA GLU A 166 13.42 1.42 -1.01
C GLU A 166 12.53 1.85 0.17
N LEU A 167 13.06 1.78 1.41
CA LEU A 167 12.29 2.28 2.55
C LEU A 167 12.12 3.80 2.50
N ASP A 168 13.16 4.54 2.12
CA ASP A 168 13.05 5.98 1.95
C ASP A 168 12.06 6.36 0.83
N ASP A 169 12.03 5.60 -0.27
CA ASP A 169 11.02 5.71 -1.34
C ASP A 169 9.61 5.51 -0.79
N LEU A 170 9.38 4.45 -0.02
CA LEU A 170 8.09 4.14 0.59
C LEU A 170 7.65 5.24 1.55
N VAL A 171 8.55 5.74 2.41
CA VAL A 171 8.24 6.81 3.36
C VAL A 171 7.90 8.12 2.64
N GLU A 172 8.61 8.44 1.56
CA GLU A 172 8.32 9.62 0.74
C GLU A 172 6.96 9.50 0.05
N TRP A 173 6.67 8.33 -0.54
CA TRP A 173 5.36 8.00 -1.10
C TRP A 173 4.22 8.15 -0.10
N LEU A 174 4.35 7.55 1.09
CA LEU A 174 3.32 7.64 2.13
C LEU A 174 3.10 9.10 2.56
N GLY A 175 4.18 9.89 2.58
CA GLY A 175 4.12 11.32 2.81
C GLY A 175 3.28 12.06 1.76
N GLU A 176 3.39 11.70 0.48
CA GLU A 176 2.55 12.28 -0.58
C GLU A 176 1.10 11.81 -0.51
N VAL A 177 0.84 10.53 -0.23
CA VAL A 177 -0.53 10.02 -0.02
C VAL A 177 -1.25 10.83 1.07
N VAL A 178 -0.59 11.04 2.21
CA VAL A 178 -1.17 11.82 3.32
C VAL A 178 -1.44 13.28 2.92
N ARG A 179 -0.51 13.91 2.19
CA ARG A 179 -0.65 15.32 1.76
C ARG A 179 -1.78 15.48 0.73
N GLY A 180 -1.80 14.62 -0.30
CA GLY A 180 -2.79 14.66 -1.37
C GLY A 180 -4.22 14.47 -0.83
N THR A 181 -4.41 13.48 0.06
CA THR A 181 -5.73 13.22 0.65
C THR A 181 -6.19 14.30 1.63
N ASP A 182 -5.29 14.88 2.44
CA ASP A 182 -5.66 15.98 3.35
C ASP A 182 -6.17 17.19 2.56
N SER A 183 -5.52 17.52 1.44
CA SER A 183 -5.98 18.55 0.51
C SER A 183 -7.33 18.23 -0.12
N SER A 184 -7.52 17.02 -0.66
CA SER A 184 -8.78 16.65 -1.32
C SER A 184 -9.97 16.64 -0.36
N LEU A 185 -9.80 16.11 0.86
CA LEU A 185 -10.84 16.13 1.89
C LEU A 185 -11.15 17.57 2.30
N LEU A 186 -10.14 18.44 2.44
CA LEU A 186 -10.37 19.84 2.76
C LEU A 186 -11.21 20.53 1.66
N ASP A 187 -10.87 20.31 0.38
CA ASP A 187 -11.59 20.87 -0.77
C ASP A 187 -13.05 20.37 -0.82
N GLU A 188 -13.29 19.08 -0.55
CA GLU A 188 -14.64 18.50 -0.49
C GLU A 188 -15.47 19.08 0.67
N TRP A 189 -14.86 19.27 1.84
CA TRP A 189 -15.52 19.94 2.96
C TRP A 189 -15.85 21.39 2.66
N GLU A 190 -14.96 22.13 1.99
CA GLU A 190 -15.21 23.51 1.54
C GLU A 190 -16.35 23.58 0.52
N ALA A 191 -16.40 22.64 -0.43
CA ALA A 191 -17.47 22.53 -1.43
C ALA A 191 -18.84 22.20 -0.79
N LEU A 192 -18.86 21.38 0.27
CA LEU A 192 -20.06 21.05 1.03
C LEU A 192 -20.48 22.17 2.00
N ALA A 193 -19.53 22.96 2.49
CA ALA A 193 -19.79 24.03 3.45
C ALA A 193 -20.37 25.30 2.81
N ASN A 194 -20.09 25.59 1.52
CA ASN A 194 -20.51 26.86 0.89
C ASN A 194 -21.02 26.71 -0.57
N PRO A 195 -22.33 26.45 -0.81
CA PRO A 195 -22.90 26.46 -2.17
C PRO A 195 -23.08 27.87 -2.77
N SER A 196 -22.95 28.93 -1.97
CA SER A 196 -22.92 30.32 -2.44
C SER A 196 -22.29 31.22 -1.39
N ASP A 197 -20.99 31.49 -1.49
CA ASP A 197 -20.42 32.80 -1.15
C ASP A 197 -18.95 32.84 -1.56
N ALA A 198 -18.61 33.80 -2.40
CA ALA A 198 -17.24 34.14 -2.77
C ALA A 198 -16.81 35.38 -1.96
N ALA A 199 -16.03 35.16 -0.89
CA ALA A 199 -15.16 36.13 -0.20
C ALA A 199 -14.50 35.38 0.98
N ASP A 200 -13.21 35.42 1.29
CA ASP A 200 -12.11 36.38 1.10
C ASP A 200 -10.79 35.54 1.22
N PRO A 201 -9.70 35.81 0.47
CA PRO A 201 -8.52 34.94 0.49
C PRO A 201 -7.69 35.23 1.74
N GLU A 202 -7.94 34.45 2.79
CA GLU A 202 -7.02 34.38 3.93
C GLU A 202 -5.70 33.79 3.42
N VAL A 203 -4.64 34.62 3.40
CA VAL A 203 -3.29 34.20 3.00
C VAL A 203 -2.81 33.11 3.97
N ARG A 204 -2.97 31.85 3.57
CA ARG A 204 -2.52 30.67 4.32
C ARG A 204 -1.24 30.13 3.68
N PRO A 205 -0.33 29.54 4.49
CA PRO A 205 0.87 28.91 3.94
C PRO A 205 0.43 27.83 2.95
N THR A 206 0.82 27.99 1.69
CA THR A 206 0.39 27.14 0.58
C THR A 206 0.94 25.72 0.75
N THR A 207 0.13 24.83 1.31
CA THR A 207 0.09 23.43 0.85
C THR A 207 -0.83 23.29 -0.37
N GLU A 208 -1.29 24.41 -0.95
CA GLU A 208 -1.91 24.46 -2.28
C GLU A 208 -0.99 23.78 -3.31
N GLY A 209 -1.46 22.67 -3.88
CA GLY A 209 -1.13 22.24 -5.23
C GLY A 209 0.35 22.17 -5.57
N ARG A 210 1.18 21.54 -4.72
CA ARG A 210 2.46 21.06 -5.25
C ARG A 210 2.13 19.90 -6.18
N ALA A 211 2.29 20.16 -7.48
CA ALA A 211 2.31 19.16 -8.54
C ALA A 211 2.98 17.87 -8.04
N LEU A 212 2.31 16.72 -8.20
CA LEU A 212 2.87 15.42 -7.84
C LEU A 212 4.19 15.17 -8.59
N SER A 213 4.30 15.70 -9.81
CA SER A 213 5.52 15.71 -10.62
C SER A 213 6.70 16.46 -9.97
N ALA A 214 6.44 17.39 -9.04
CA ALA A 214 7.49 18.06 -8.27
C ALA A 214 8.11 17.16 -7.18
N ASN A 215 7.53 15.99 -6.91
CA ASN A 215 8.15 14.92 -6.13
C ASN A 215 8.36 13.67 -7.01
N PRO A 216 9.38 13.65 -7.88
CA PRO A 216 9.60 12.56 -8.82
C PRO A 216 9.91 11.22 -8.12
N ARG A 217 10.35 11.25 -6.85
CA ARG A 217 10.62 10.05 -6.05
C ARG A 217 9.32 9.36 -5.65
N ALA A 218 8.39 10.09 -5.04
CA ALA A 218 7.07 9.56 -4.72
C ALA A 218 6.31 9.17 -6.00
N LEU A 219 6.34 10.01 -7.04
CA LEU A 219 5.68 9.72 -8.30
C LEU A 219 6.17 8.40 -8.93
N ARG A 220 7.49 8.14 -8.93
CA ARG A 220 8.03 6.84 -9.39
C ARG A 220 7.44 5.65 -8.64
N VAL A 221 7.28 5.75 -7.32
CA VAL A 221 6.68 4.68 -6.51
C VAL A 221 5.21 4.49 -6.88
N MET A 222 4.44 5.57 -7.03
CA MET A 222 3.05 5.51 -7.43
C MET A 222 2.87 4.93 -8.84
N VAL A 223 3.75 5.30 -9.78
CA VAL A 223 3.77 4.74 -11.13
C VAL A 223 4.07 3.25 -11.09
N ARG A 224 5.10 2.82 -10.34
CA ARG A 224 5.45 1.40 -10.17
C ARG A 224 4.28 0.61 -9.61
N GLN A 225 3.62 1.13 -8.57
CA GLN A 225 2.42 0.55 -7.98
C GLN A 225 1.29 0.43 -9.02
N SER A 226 0.96 1.52 -9.72
CA SER A 226 -0.10 1.53 -10.73
C SER A 226 0.16 0.55 -11.87
N MET A 227 1.42 0.41 -12.31
CA MET A 227 1.83 -0.61 -13.28
C MET A 227 1.67 -2.02 -12.72
N PHE A 228 2.13 -2.27 -11.49
CA PHE A 228 2.03 -3.59 -10.87
C PHE A 228 0.58 -4.01 -10.60
N ARG A 229 -0.30 -3.07 -10.23
CA ARG A 229 -1.74 -3.32 -10.09
C ARG A 229 -2.34 -3.90 -11.37
N ARG A 230 -1.85 -3.50 -12.55
CA ARG A 230 -2.28 -4.10 -13.82
C ARG A 230 -1.81 -5.54 -13.95
N VAL A 231 -0.59 -5.85 -13.53
CA VAL A 231 -0.07 -7.23 -13.47
C VAL A 231 -0.93 -8.11 -12.55
N GLU A 232 -1.37 -7.59 -11.40
CA GLU A 232 -2.27 -8.32 -10.50
C GLU A 232 -3.65 -8.57 -11.13
N LEU A 233 -4.21 -7.59 -11.85
CA LEU A 233 -5.48 -7.80 -12.54
C LEU A 233 -5.35 -8.78 -13.72
N LEU A 234 -4.19 -8.80 -14.41
CA LEU A 234 -3.86 -9.81 -15.42
C LEU A 234 -3.81 -11.20 -14.80
N SER A 235 -3.11 -11.36 -13.68
CA SER A 235 -3.00 -12.66 -12.98
C SER A 235 -4.36 -13.21 -12.52
N LEU A 236 -5.32 -12.31 -12.25
CA LEU A 236 -6.69 -12.66 -11.86
C LEU A 236 -7.66 -12.78 -13.05
N GLY A 237 -7.20 -12.56 -14.29
CA GLY A 237 -8.05 -12.59 -15.49
C GLY A 237 -9.13 -11.50 -15.51
N ARG A 238 -8.93 -10.38 -14.82
CA ARG A 238 -9.91 -9.30 -14.67
C ARG A 238 -9.76 -8.24 -15.76
N TYR A 239 -9.89 -8.64 -17.02
CA TYR A 239 -9.67 -7.78 -18.19
C TYR A 239 -10.62 -6.57 -18.28
N GLU A 240 -11.87 -6.73 -17.85
CA GLU A 240 -12.83 -5.61 -17.77
C GLU A 240 -12.39 -4.54 -16.77
N ALA A 241 -11.84 -4.97 -15.63
CA ALA A 241 -11.31 -4.04 -14.63
C ALA A 241 -10.06 -3.32 -15.17
N LEU A 242 -9.20 -4.01 -15.91
CA LEU A 242 -8.03 -3.40 -16.57
C LEU A 242 -8.43 -2.34 -17.60
N ALA A 243 -9.42 -2.63 -18.44
CA ALA A 243 -9.89 -1.71 -19.46
C ALA A 243 -10.55 -0.45 -18.86
N ALA A 244 -11.10 -0.57 -17.65
CA ALA A 244 -11.78 0.52 -16.96
C ALA A 244 -10.84 1.52 -16.26
N ILE A 245 -9.56 1.19 -16.05
CA ILE A 245 -8.62 2.06 -15.32
C ILE A 245 -8.31 3.32 -16.15
N ASP A 246 -7.57 3.22 -17.26
CA ASP A 246 -7.01 4.41 -17.92
C ASP A 246 -7.25 4.46 -19.45
N GLY A 247 -8.22 3.71 -19.98
CA GLY A 247 -8.73 3.90 -21.36
C GLY A 247 -7.78 3.58 -22.52
N GLY A 248 -6.68 2.86 -22.27
CA GLY A 248 -5.69 2.46 -23.30
C GLY A 248 -6.12 1.25 -24.14
N LEU A 249 -6.00 0.05 -23.57
CA LEU A 249 -6.40 -1.21 -24.22
C LEU A 249 -7.83 -1.61 -23.82
N SER A 250 -8.60 -2.13 -24.78
CA SER A 250 -9.89 -2.75 -24.52
C SER A 250 -9.74 -4.08 -23.78
N ALA A 251 -10.83 -4.58 -23.16
CA ALA A 251 -10.81 -5.87 -22.48
C ALA A 251 -10.43 -7.03 -23.43
N GLU A 252 -10.87 -6.97 -24.70
CA GLU A 252 -10.50 -7.95 -25.73
C GLU A 252 -9.01 -7.88 -26.07
N GLN A 253 -8.45 -6.67 -26.21
CA GLN A 253 -7.01 -6.49 -26.47
C GLN A 253 -6.16 -6.99 -25.30
N TRP A 254 -6.59 -6.76 -24.06
CA TRP A 254 -5.94 -7.32 -22.88
C TRP A 254 -5.98 -8.85 -22.87
N GLN A 255 -7.14 -9.43 -23.18
CA GLN A 255 -7.32 -10.87 -23.21
C GLN A 255 -6.43 -11.51 -24.29
N ASP A 256 -6.36 -10.94 -25.49
CA ASP A 256 -5.54 -11.43 -26.58
C ASP A 256 -4.04 -11.34 -26.25
N ALA A 257 -3.59 -10.22 -25.68
CA ALA A 257 -2.21 -10.06 -25.26
C ALA A 257 -1.83 -11.03 -24.13
N ALA A 258 -2.71 -11.20 -23.13
CA ALA A 258 -2.52 -12.16 -22.05
C ALA A 258 -2.49 -13.60 -22.56
N ALA A 259 -3.30 -13.94 -23.57
CA ALA A 259 -3.27 -15.26 -24.20
C ALA A 259 -1.93 -15.53 -24.90
N GLY A 260 -1.26 -14.50 -25.43
CA GLY A 260 0.11 -14.60 -25.95
C GLY A 260 1.10 -15.03 -24.88
N TYR A 261 1.12 -14.32 -23.73
CA TYR A 261 1.98 -14.68 -22.60
C TYR A 261 1.67 -16.09 -22.07
N LEU A 262 0.38 -16.41 -21.91
CA LEU A 262 -0.07 -17.70 -21.37
C LEU A 262 0.12 -18.89 -22.33
N ALA A 263 0.47 -18.63 -23.60
CA ALA A 263 0.87 -19.68 -24.53
C ALA A 263 2.30 -20.18 -24.23
N GLU A 264 3.12 -19.34 -23.62
CA GLU A 264 4.53 -19.60 -23.28
C GLU A 264 4.66 -19.98 -21.80
N TYR A 265 4.00 -19.24 -20.91
CA TYR A 265 4.11 -19.38 -19.45
C TYR A 265 2.77 -19.81 -18.81
N ARG A 266 2.83 -20.53 -17.68
CA ARG A 266 1.59 -21.03 -17.04
C ARG A 266 0.73 -19.93 -16.40
N GLN A 267 1.37 -18.94 -15.79
CA GLN A 267 0.69 -17.91 -15.00
C GLN A 267 1.55 -16.65 -14.88
N PHE A 268 0.91 -15.53 -14.53
CA PHE A 268 1.60 -14.30 -14.16
C PHE A 268 2.06 -14.38 -12.70
N SER A 269 3.35 -14.15 -12.44
CA SER A 269 3.88 -14.07 -11.07
C SER A 269 3.57 -12.71 -10.45
N THR A 270 3.09 -12.71 -9.20
CA THR A 270 2.76 -11.49 -8.45
C THR A 270 3.41 -11.42 -7.06
N GLY A 271 4.40 -12.28 -6.82
CA GLY A 271 5.14 -12.31 -5.56
C GLY A 271 6.10 -11.11 -5.38
N PRO A 272 6.84 -11.06 -4.25
CA PRO A 272 7.78 -9.97 -3.96
C PRO A 272 8.82 -9.73 -5.06
N ALA A 273 9.35 -10.79 -5.67
CA ALA A 273 10.32 -10.69 -6.76
C ALA A 273 9.75 -9.96 -7.99
N ALA A 274 8.48 -10.21 -8.32
CA ALA A 274 7.79 -9.58 -9.45
C ALA A 274 7.57 -8.07 -9.26
N ARG A 275 7.54 -7.60 -8.00
CA ARG A 275 7.41 -6.18 -7.63
C ARG A 275 8.74 -5.45 -7.54
N GLY A 276 9.84 -6.19 -7.62
CA GLY A 276 11.17 -5.68 -7.38
C GLY A 276 11.54 -4.54 -8.34
N PRO A 277 12.35 -3.56 -7.89
CA PRO A 277 12.73 -2.41 -8.70
C PRO A 277 13.53 -2.81 -9.96
N ALA A 278 14.13 -4.00 -10.00
CA ALA A 278 14.88 -4.51 -11.15
C ALA A 278 14.00 -4.76 -12.39
N LEU A 279 12.71 -5.02 -12.21
CA LEU A 279 11.76 -5.29 -13.31
C LEU A 279 11.01 -4.03 -13.76
N PHE A 280 11.40 -2.86 -13.26
CA PHE A 280 10.70 -1.62 -13.52
C PHE A 280 11.66 -0.52 -14.00
N THR A 281 11.36 0.07 -15.14
CA THR A 281 12.18 1.14 -15.74
C THR A 281 11.30 2.33 -16.12
N VAL A 282 11.80 3.54 -15.86
CA VAL A 282 11.15 4.80 -16.24
C VAL A 282 12.14 5.66 -17.01
N GLU A 283 11.77 6.03 -18.23
CA GLU A 283 12.46 7.01 -19.05
C GLU A 283 11.76 8.37 -18.91
N GLU A 284 12.40 9.32 -18.22
CA GLU A 284 11.85 10.65 -18.00
C GLU A 284 12.00 11.53 -19.25
N GLY A 285 10.87 11.96 -19.82
CA GLY A 285 10.81 13.02 -20.83
C GLY A 285 10.27 14.34 -20.25
N ASP A 286 10.25 15.37 -21.09
CA ASP A 286 9.65 16.67 -20.77
C ASP A 286 8.12 16.58 -20.92
N GLY A 287 7.42 16.47 -19.80
CA GLY A 287 5.95 16.34 -19.74
C GLY A 287 5.40 14.93 -19.92
N LEU A 288 6.16 14.00 -20.49
CA LEU A 288 5.73 12.61 -20.74
C LEU A 288 6.82 11.63 -20.31
N TRP A 289 6.50 10.66 -19.44
CA TRP A 289 7.42 9.57 -19.08
C TRP A 289 7.03 8.27 -19.77
N HIS A 290 8.01 7.50 -20.26
CA HIS A 290 7.78 6.15 -20.76
C HIS A 290 8.12 5.15 -19.66
N VAL A 291 7.17 4.26 -19.39
CA VAL A 291 7.23 3.34 -18.26
C VAL A 291 7.20 1.92 -18.80
N THR A 292 8.12 1.09 -18.31
CA THR A 292 8.19 -0.33 -18.65
C THR A 292 8.19 -1.17 -17.38
N GLN A 293 7.24 -2.10 -17.29
CA GLN A 293 7.20 -3.16 -16.29
C GLN A 293 7.47 -4.49 -16.99
N VAL A 294 8.62 -5.08 -16.72
CA VAL A 294 8.95 -6.45 -17.13
C VAL A 294 8.14 -7.42 -16.28
N LEU A 295 7.63 -8.48 -16.90
CA LEU A 295 6.87 -9.51 -16.22
C LEU A 295 7.80 -10.59 -15.71
N ASP A 296 7.62 -10.96 -14.44
CA ASP A 296 8.32 -12.08 -13.83
C ASP A 296 7.62 -13.38 -14.22
N ASP A 297 8.40 -14.36 -14.66
CA ASP A 297 7.95 -15.67 -15.11
C ASP A 297 8.61 -16.78 -14.28
N GLU A 298 8.10 -18.01 -14.41
CA GLU A 298 8.55 -19.15 -13.60
C GLU A 298 9.95 -19.67 -13.98
N ASP A 299 10.41 -19.36 -15.19
CA ASP A 299 11.69 -19.79 -15.73
C ASP A 299 12.79 -18.71 -15.56
N GLY A 300 12.39 -17.48 -15.25
CA GLY A 300 13.27 -16.32 -15.04
C GLY A 300 13.83 -15.74 -16.34
N ASP A 301 13.11 -15.91 -17.45
CA ASP A 301 13.52 -15.44 -18.77
C ASP A 301 13.35 -13.92 -18.94
N HIS A 302 12.35 -13.34 -18.26
CA HIS A 302 12.05 -11.91 -18.21
C HIS A 302 11.92 -11.30 -19.61
N ASP A 303 11.21 -11.98 -20.51
CA ASP A 303 11.11 -11.69 -21.93
C ASP A 303 9.77 -11.05 -22.35
N TRP A 304 8.84 -10.82 -21.41
CA TRP A 304 7.61 -10.05 -21.64
C TRP A 304 7.60 -8.74 -20.86
N ARG A 305 6.96 -7.72 -21.44
CA ARG A 305 6.80 -6.41 -20.79
C ARG A 305 5.45 -5.77 -21.02
N LEU A 306 5.03 -5.00 -20.03
CA LEU A 306 3.95 -4.05 -20.09
C LEU A 306 4.52 -2.63 -20.23
N THR A 307 4.10 -1.89 -21.24
CA THR A 307 4.53 -0.52 -21.50
C THR A 307 3.39 0.47 -21.33
N ALA A 308 3.70 1.65 -20.78
CA ALA A 308 2.76 2.74 -20.61
C ALA A 308 3.44 4.11 -20.77
N GLU A 309 2.63 5.12 -21.02
CA GLU A 309 3.03 6.53 -21.04
C GLU A 309 2.34 7.26 -19.89
N LEU A 310 3.10 8.08 -19.15
CA LEU A 310 2.60 8.92 -18.06
C LEU A 310 2.58 10.38 -18.52
N ASP A 311 1.41 11.00 -18.51
CA ASP A 311 1.27 12.45 -18.73
C ASP A 311 1.41 13.19 -17.40
N LEU A 312 2.46 14.02 -17.27
CA LEU A 312 2.74 14.74 -16.02
C LEU A 312 1.70 15.83 -15.73
N ALA A 313 1.17 16.50 -16.76
CA ALA A 313 0.19 17.55 -16.55
C ALA A 313 -1.16 16.96 -16.09
N ALA A 314 -1.58 15.86 -16.72
CA ALA A 314 -2.76 15.12 -16.28
C ALA A 314 -2.57 14.50 -14.89
N THR A 315 -1.36 14.02 -14.58
CA THR A 315 -1.00 13.51 -13.25
C THR A 315 -1.10 14.59 -12.18
N ASP A 316 -0.60 15.79 -12.47
CA ASP A 316 -0.66 16.92 -11.54
C ASP A 316 -2.09 17.44 -11.34
N GLU A 317 -2.92 17.40 -12.38
CA GLU A 317 -4.35 17.76 -12.30
C GLU A 317 -5.15 16.73 -11.51
N ALA A 318 -4.91 15.44 -11.74
CA ALA A 318 -5.63 14.36 -11.06
C ALA A 318 -5.14 14.10 -9.63
N GLY A 319 -3.90 14.45 -9.30
CA GLY A 319 -3.26 14.11 -8.04
C GLY A 319 -2.84 12.62 -7.93
N GLU A 320 -2.98 11.87 -9.01
CA GLU A 320 -2.65 10.44 -9.13
C GLU A 320 -2.02 10.16 -10.51
N PRO A 321 -1.20 9.09 -10.67
CA PRO A 321 -0.53 8.80 -11.94
C PRO A 321 -1.52 8.58 -13.09
N ALA A 322 -1.49 9.46 -14.09
CA ALA A 322 -2.29 9.34 -15.30
C ALA A 322 -1.55 8.50 -16.36
N LEU A 323 -1.76 7.17 -16.34
CA LEU A 323 -1.00 6.21 -17.14
C LEU A 323 -1.81 5.60 -18.30
N VAL A 324 -1.44 5.90 -19.54
CA VAL A 324 -2.02 5.22 -20.70
C VAL A 324 -1.16 4.01 -21.08
N VAL A 325 -1.72 2.80 -20.94
CA VAL A 325 -1.03 1.57 -21.38
C VAL A 325 -0.94 1.55 -22.90
N THR A 326 0.27 1.36 -23.40
CA THR A 326 0.58 1.32 -24.84
C THR A 326 0.70 -0.10 -25.39
N GLY A 327 1.00 -1.10 -24.55
CA GLY A 327 1.01 -2.49 -24.98
C GLY A 327 1.51 -3.49 -23.94
N LEU A 328 1.14 -4.75 -24.15
CA LEU A 328 1.71 -5.94 -23.49
C LEU A 328 2.27 -6.84 -24.58
N ALA A 329 3.59 -7.04 -24.59
CA ALA A 329 4.29 -7.74 -25.68
C ALA A 329 5.66 -8.28 -25.26
N PRO A 330 6.27 -9.20 -26.04
CA PRO A 330 7.65 -9.63 -25.83
C PRO A 330 8.68 -8.50 -25.94
N LEU A 331 9.76 -8.59 -25.17
CA LEU A 331 11.00 -7.84 -25.28
C LEU A 331 11.69 -8.28 -26.57
N THR A 332 11.70 -7.38 -27.55
CA THR A 332 12.19 -7.64 -28.91
C THR A 332 13.71 -7.51 -29.00
#